data_AF-A0A831PST9-F1
#
_entry.id   AF-A0A831PST9-F1
#
_cell.length_a   1.000
_cell.length_b   1.000
_cell.length_c   1.000
_cell.angle_alpha   90.00
_cell.angle_beta   90.00
_cell.angle_gamma   90.00
#
_symmetry.space_group_name_H-M   'P 1'
#
loop_
_entity.id
_entity.type
_entity.pdbx_description
1 polymer ?
#
loop_
_entity_poly.entity_id
_entity_poly.type
_entity_poly.pdbx_seq_one_letter_code
_entity_poly.pdbx_strand_id
1 'polypeptide(L)'
;DRAIAEDPPASLKNGGAIREGYSAELDDLHRLSGSGRTWIAEFQQTERERTGIKSLKVKYNRVFGYTIEITKPNLHLVPDDYDRRQTTANGERFTTPALKEKEALIASADERLLSLEAELFAGLLGMLAASVAAFQETARAVGVLDLHAALADVALRNAYVRPELYDGLKTVIRDGRHPVVEEKTAGTFIPNDTLLDSEGDQILIITGANMAGKSTYMRAVALITVMAQMGSFVPASYASIGLVDRVFTRVGASDDLSSGRSTFMVEMQELANILNNVTERSLVVLDEIGRGTSTIDGYSIAKAVLEYLHGTRGRGPRTLFATHFHQLIDVEGSLKRVKNYHFAVKETGSDVVFLRKIIPGATDKSYGIHVARLAGVPAKVTQRAEKILQETADAVSSPDGKGRRYTQMLLISDSPVTRPSPVVEELKKIDPDTLTPLTALEKIYDLKRIAGEEGR
;
A
#
# COMPACT_ATOMS: atom_id res chain seq x y z
N ASP A 1 31.34 1.48 -28.82
CA ASP A 1 32.71 1.00 -28.50
C ASP A 1 33.81 1.84 -29.14
N ARG A 2 33.88 2.03 -30.47
CA ARG A 2 35.03 2.75 -31.06
C ARG A 2 35.10 4.26 -30.78
N ALA A 3 33.97 4.90 -30.46
CA ALA A 3 33.86 6.36 -30.44
C ALA A 3 33.87 7.00 -29.05
N ILE A 4 33.38 6.31 -28.02
CA ILE A 4 33.25 6.86 -26.65
C ILE A 4 34.35 6.28 -25.76
N ALA A 5 34.95 7.13 -24.92
CA ALA A 5 35.91 6.73 -23.90
C ALA A 5 35.32 5.64 -22.96
N GLU A 6 36.15 4.84 -22.32
CA GLU A 6 35.66 3.79 -21.39
C GLU A 6 34.97 4.40 -20.18
N ASP A 7 35.56 5.46 -19.62
CA ASP A 7 34.99 6.26 -18.53
C ASP A 7 34.72 7.70 -19.00
N PRO A 8 33.64 7.95 -19.75
CA PRO A 8 33.35 9.29 -20.24
C PRO A 8 32.92 10.22 -19.10
N PRO A 9 33.29 11.52 -19.14
CA PRO A 9 32.88 12.49 -18.14
C PRO A 9 31.36 12.73 -18.18
N ALA A 10 30.78 13.07 -17.03
CA ALA A 10 29.36 13.42 -16.93
C ALA A 10 28.96 14.67 -17.74
N SER A 11 29.93 15.49 -18.16
CA SER A 11 29.70 16.68 -18.98
C SER A 11 30.75 16.80 -20.07
N LEU A 12 30.28 17.04 -21.30
CA LEU A 12 31.11 17.35 -22.45
C LEU A 12 31.92 18.65 -22.30
N LYS A 13 31.55 19.53 -21.36
CA LYS A 13 32.25 20.81 -21.13
C LYS A 13 33.71 20.66 -20.72
N ASN A 14 34.07 19.50 -20.17
CA ASN A 14 35.42 19.22 -19.71
C ASN A 14 36.25 18.43 -20.74
N GLY A 15 35.66 18.04 -21.87
CA GLY A 15 36.25 17.16 -22.87
C GLY A 15 36.57 15.75 -22.35
N GLY A 16 37.01 14.86 -23.24
CA GLY A 16 37.40 13.48 -22.93
C GLY A 16 36.26 12.45 -22.98
N ALA A 17 35.16 12.76 -23.65
CA ALA A 17 34.10 11.82 -23.97
C ALA A 17 34.41 10.98 -25.22
N ILE A 18 35.15 11.53 -26.18
CA ILE A 18 35.53 10.82 -27.41
C ILE A 18 36.81 10.02 -27.17
N ARG A 19 36.85 8.79 -27.70
CA ARG A 19 38.00 7.89 -27.57
C ARG A 19 39.15 8.30 -28.49
N GLU A 20 40.38 8.19 -28.00
CA GLU A 20 41.59 8.35 -28.81
C GLU A 20 41.60 7.36 -29.99
N GLY A 21 42.01 7.83 -31.17
CA GLY A 21 41.99 7.04 -32.40
C GLY A 21 40.65 7.04 -33.15
N TYR A 22 39.61 7.68 -32.61
CA TYR A 22 38.33 7.85 -33.32
C TYR A 22 38.40 8.95 -34.40
N SER A 23 39.13 10.03 -34.12
CA SER A 23 39.35 11.14 -35.06
C SER A 23 40.82 11.56 -35.03
N ALA A 24 41.51 11.41 -36.17
CA ALA A 24 42.91 11.80 -36.30
C ALA A 24 43.12 13.30 -36.00
N GLU A 25 42.16 14.15 -36.37
CA GLU A 25 42.21 15.59 -36.11
C GLU A 25 42.07 15.90 -34.61
N LEU A 26 41.22 15.17 -33.88
CA LEU A 26 41.10 15.30 -32.44
C LEU A 26 42.38 14.84 -31.74
N ASP A 27 42.96 13.73 -32.19
CA ASP A 27 44.23 13.21 -31.67
C ASP A 27 45.39 14.18 -31.91
N ASP A 28 45.43 14.85 -33.08
CA ASP A 28 46.41 15.90 -33.39
C ASP A 28 46.28 17.11 -32.45
N LEU A 29 45.06 17.55 -32.16
CA LEU A 29 44.80 18.63 -31.21
C LEU A 29 45.19 18.24 -29.78
N HIS A 30 44.93 16.99 -29.36
CA HIS A 30 45.40 16.45 -28.08
C HIS A 30 46.93 16.46 -27.99
N ARG A 31 47.64 16.03 -29.05
CA ARG A 31 49.10 16.09 -29.12
C ARG A 31 49.61 17.52 -29.03
N LEU A 32 48.97 18.46 -29.71
CA LEU A 32 49.36 19.88 -29.69
C LEU A 32 49.19 20.49 -28.29
N SER A 33 48.06 20.27 -27.63
CA SER A 33 47.82 20.73 -26.25
C SER A 33 48.80 20.09 -25.25
N GLY A 34 49.07 18.78 -25.39
CA GLY A 34 50.06 18.05 -24.59
C GLY A 34 51.49 18.58 -24.77
N SER A 35 51.89 18.88 -26.01
CA SER A 35 53.18 19.49 -26.34
C SER A 35 53.32 20.89 -25.74
N GLY A 36 52.24 21.66 -25.72
CA GLY A 36 52.20 22.99 -25.10
C GLY A 36 52.44 22.92 -23.58
N ARG A 37 51.85 21.94 -22.89
CA ARG A 37 52.10 21.72 -21.45
C ARG A 37 53.54 21.29 -21.18
N THR A 38 54.12 20.47 -22.06
CA THR A 38 55.53 20.06 -21.98
C THR A 38 56.44 21.28 -22.12
N TRP A 39 56.16 22.15 -23.09
CA TRP A 39 56.88 23.41 -23.29
C TRP A 39 56.80 24.33 -22.06
N ILE A 40 55.65 24.41 -21.38
CA ILE A 40 55.51 25.21 -20.13
C ILE A 40 56.42 24.66 -19.02
N ALA A 41 56.55 23.34 -18.91
CA ALA A 41 57.44 22.71 -17.93
C ALA A 41 58.91 22.99 -18.25
N GLU A 42 59.31 22.90 -19.52
CA GLU A 42 60.65 23.24 -20.01
C GLU A 42 60.95 24.73 -19.81
N PHE A 43 60.01 25.61 -20.16
CA PHE A 43 60.12 27.06 -19.95
C PHE A 43 60.32 27.39 -18.48
N GLN A 44 59.58 26.77 -17.57
CA GLN A 44 59.78 26.96 -16.13
C GLN A 44 61.21 26.59 -15.69
N GLN A 45 61.75 25.49 -16.21
CA GLN A 45 63.10 25.04 -15.85
C GLN A 45 64.17 26.00 -16.40
N THR A 46 64.06 26.39 -17.66
CA THR A 46 64.94 27.37 -18.30
C THR A 46 64.94 28.71 -17.55
N GLU A 47 63.77 29.20 -17.14
CA GLU A 47 63.67 30.46 -16.39
C GLU A 47 64.24 30.34 -14.97
N ARG A 48 64.15 29.18 -14.31
CA ARG A 48 64.80 28.95 -13.01
C ARG A 48 66.32 29.00 -13.12
N GLU A 49 66.87 28.42 -14.18
CA GLU A 49 68.31 28.42 -14.44
C GLU A 49 68.81 29.82 -14.82
N ARG A 50 68.06 30.52 -15.68
CA ARG A 50 68.36 31.89 -16.13
C ARG A 50 68.37 32.91 -15.00
N THR A 51 67.39 32.84 -14.10
CA THR A 51 67.21 33.84 -13.03
C THR A 51 67.85 33.45 -11.70
N GLY A 52 68.24 32.17 -11.54
CA GLY A 52 68.70 31.61 -10.27
C GLY A 52 67.58 31.42 -9.22
N ILE A 53 66.32 31.74 -9.57
CA ILE A 53 65.17 31.68 -8.65
C ILE A 53 64.61 30.25 -8.60
N LYS A 54 65.16 29.41 -7.72
CA LYS A 54 64.69 28.01 -7.55
C LYS A 54 63.20 27.88 -7.20
N SER A 55 62.61 28.90 -6.57
CA SER A 55 61.20 28.90 -6.17
C SER A 55 60.21 29.30 -7.26
N LEU A 56 60.68 29.70 -8.45
CA LEU A 56 59.84 30.14 -9.57
C LEU A 56 58.89 29.03 -10.01
N LYS A 57 57.60 29.36 -10.14
CA LYS A 57 56.57 28.43 -10.63
C LYS A 57 55.73 29.07 -11.70
N VAL A 58 55.46 28.35 -12.79
CA VAL A 58 54.47 28.76 -13.78
C VAL A 58 53.13 28.13 -13.39
N LYS A 59 52.11 28.95 -13.18
CA LYS A 59 50.76 28.49 -12.80
C LYS A 59 49.71 29.10 -13.69
N TYR A 60 48.70 28.30 -14.01
CA TYR A 60 47.50 28.75 -14.69
C TYR A 60 46.45 29.27 -13.69
N ASN A 61 45.81 30.39 -14.01
CA ASN A 61 44.56 30.80 -13.39
C ASN A 61 43.54 31.23 -14.45
N ARG A 62 42.25 31.24 -14.09
CA ARG A 62 41.15 31.58 -15.02
C ARG A 62 41.06 33.05 -15.46
N VAL A 63 41.72 33.97 -14.76
CA VAL A 63 41.57 35.43 -14.96
C VAL A 63 42.75 36.06 -15.73
N PHE A 64 43.96 35.53 -15.52
CA PHE A 64 45.24 36.04 -15.98
C PHE A 64 46.06 35.00 -16.74
N GLY A 65 45.54 33.78 -16.89
CA GLY A 65 46.21 32.76 -17.70
C GLY A 65 47.40 32.11 -17.02
N TYR A 66 48.38 31.71 -17.84
CA TYR A 66 49.67 31.21 -17.35
C TYR A 66 50.52 32.39 -16.87
N THR A 67 50.88 32.37 -15.59
CA THR A 67 51.70 33.42 -14.96
C THR A 67 52.89 32.81 -14.25
N ILE A 68 53.98 33.58 -14.19
CA ILE A 68 55.20 33.26 -13.47
C ILE A 68 55.05 33.80 -12.06
N GLU A 69 54.95 32.93 -11.05
CA GLU A 69 54.90 33.30 -9.64
C GLU A 69 56.31 33.35 -9.04
N ILE A 70 56.67 34.52 -8.52
CA ILE A 70 57.94 34.76 -7.81
C ILE A 70 57.65 35.24 -6.39
N THR A 71 58.29 34.60 -5.41
CA THR A 71 58.13 34.90 -3.98
C THR A 71 58.77 36.24 -3.60
N LYS A 72 58.21 36.95 -2.61
CA LYS A 72 58.71 38.26 -2.13
C LYS A 72 60.24 38.36 -1.96
N PRO A 73 60.95 37.38 -1.36
CA PRO A 73 62.40 37.47 -1.17
C PRO A 73 63.20 37.54 -2.48
N ASN A 74 62.65 37.03 -3.58
CA ASN A 74 63.34 36.88 -4.86
C ASN A 74 62.91 37.95 -5.88
N LEU A 75 62.12 38.96 -5.49
CA LEU A 75 61.65 40.01 -6.39
C LEU A 75 62.78 40.88 -6.94
N HIS A 76 63.88 41.01 -6.20
CA HIS A 76 65.08 41.73 -6.65
C HIS A 76 65.85 41.02 -7.77
N LEU A 77 65.53 39.75 -8.05
CA LEU A 77 66.13 38.94 -9.11
C LEU A 77 65.23 38.85 -10.36
N VAL A 78 64.10 39.57 -10.37
CA VAL A 78 63.17 39.58 -11.49
C VAL A 78 63.82 40.34 -12.67
N PRO A 79 63.94 39.71 -13.85
CA PRO A 79 64.46 40.39 -15.04
C PRO A 79 63.56 41.53 -15.53
N ASP A 80 64.13 42.51 -16.22
CA ASP A 80 63.38 43.65 -16.76
C ASP A 80 62.42 43.28 -17.92
N ASP A 81 62.62 42.12 -18.57
CA ASP A 81 61.75 41.61 -19.65
C ASP A 81 60.42 41.00 -19.14
N TYR A 82 60.17 41.05 -17.82
CA TYR A 82 58.96 40.53 -17.20
C TYR A 82 57.89 41.60 -17.01
N ASP A 83 56.74 41.42 -17.65
CA ASP A 83 55.58 42.29 -17.43
C ASP A 83 54.85 41.88 -16.14
N ARG A 84 54.79 42.77 -15.15
CA ARG A 84 54.04 42.52 -13.91
C ARG A 84 52.53 42.53 -14.16
N ARG A 85 51.84 41.48 -13.72
CA ARG A 85 50.37 41.31 -13.88
C ARG A 85 49.59 41.52 -12.59
N GLN A 86 50.06 40.99 -11.47
CA GLN A 86 49.32 41.01 -10.21
C GLN A 86 50.25 40.87 -9.00
N THR A 87 49.98 41.63 -7.94
CA THR A 87 50.60 41.44 -6.63
C THR A 87 49.73 40.54 -5.75
N THR A 88 50.34 39.56 -5.10
CA THR A 88 49.68 38.63 -4.17
C THR A 88 50.25 38.77 -2.76
N ALA A 89 49.60 38.20 -1.76
CA ALA A 89 50.07 38.24 -0.37
C ALA A 89 51.49 37.65 -0.19
N ASN A 90 51.87 36.69 -1.03
CA ASN A 90 53.10 35.90 -0.89
C ASN A 90 54.17 36.20 -1.97
N GLY A 91 53.87 37.05 -2.95
CA GLY A 91 54.76 37.32 -4.09
C GLY A 91 54.10 38.12 -5.20
N GLU A 92 54.75 38.19 -6.36
CA GLU A 92 54.23 38.86 -7.55
C GLU A 92 54.12 37.88 -8.73
N ARG A 93 53.16 38.15 -9.62
CA ARG A 93 52.89 37.40 -10.84
C ARG A 93 53.33 38.20 -12.05
N PHE A 94 54.12 37.55 -12.91
CA PHE A 94 54.67 38.14 -14.13
C PHE A 94 54.26 37.33 -15.36
N THR A 95 54.44 37.92 -16.53
CA THR A 95 54.32 37.25 -17.83
C THR A 95 55.45 37.71 -18.74
N THR A 96 55.81 36.89 -19.72
CA THR A 96 56.74 37.27 -20.79
C THR A 96 56.03 37.24 -22.15
N PRO A 97 56.56 37.90 -23.20
CA PRO A 97 56.04 37.78 -24.56
C PRO A 97 55.95 36.33 -25.04
N ALA A 98 56.99 35.52 -24.80
CA ALA A 98 57.03 34.10 -25.17
C ALA A 98 55.94 33.28 -24.46
N LEU A 99 55.68 33.57 -23.18
CA LEU A 99 54.64 32.89 -22.41
C LEU A 99 53.24 33.25 -22.93
N LYS A 100 53.00 34.52 -23.29
CA LYS A 100 51.71 34.96 -23.88
C LYS A 100 51.44 34.29 -25.22
N GLU A 101 52.45 34.19 -26.09
CA GLU A 101 52.30 33.57 -27.41
C GLU A 101 51.96 32.08 -27.29
N LYS A 102 52.65 31.36 -26.40
CA LYS A 102 52.37 29.95 -26.14
C LYS A 102 51.03 29.73 -25.44
N GLU A 103 50.66 30.60 -24.51
CA GLU A 103 49.32 30.58 -23.92
C GLU A 103 48.23 30.72 -24.97
N ALA A 104 48.35 31.70 -25.89
CA ALA A 104 47.36 31.90 -26.95
C ALA A 104 47.23 30.67 -27.85
N LEU A 105 48.36 30.02 -28.17
CA LEU A 105 48.38 28.78 -28.96
C LEU A 105 47.71 27.60 -28.22
N ILE A 106 47.99 27.42 -26.92
CA ILE A 106 47.36 26.37 -26.09
C ILE A 106 45.85 26.64 -25.96
N ALA A 107 45.45 27.87 -25.65
CA ALA A 107 44.05 28.23 -25.49
C ALA A 107 43.24 28.02 -26.78
N SER A 108 43.80 28.42 -27.94
CA SER A 108 43.16 28.19 -29.24
C SER A 108 43.04 26.71 -29.58
N ALA A 109 44.04 25.89 -29.22
CA ALA A 109 44.00 24.45 -29.42
C ALA A 109 42.97 23.77 -28.51
N ASP A 110 42.90 24.13 -27.23
CA ASP A 110 41.93 23.60 -26.27
C ASP A 110 40.49 23.97 -26.66
N GLU A 111 40.26 25.19 -27.16
CA GLU A 111 38.95 25.62 -27.66
C GLU A 111 38.51 24.82 -28.90
N ARG A 112 39.42 24.62 -29.87
CA ARG A 112 39.16 23.80 -31.05
C ARG A 112 38.92 22.34 -30.69
N LEU A 113 39.66 21.81 -29.73
CA LEU A 113 39.50 20.45 -29.23
C LEU A 113 38.09 20.25 -28.67
N LEU A 114 37.64 21.13 -27.77
CA LEU A 114 36.28 21.06 -27.20
C LEU A 114 35.19 21.22 -28.27
N SER A 115 35.39 22.12 -29.24
CA SER A 115 34.45 22.34 -30.34
C SER A 115 34.32 21.10 -31.23
N LEU A 116 35.46 20.53 -31.65
CA LEU A 116 35.50 19.35 -32.50
C LEU A 116 34.92 18.14 -31.77
N GLU A 117 35.25 17.98 -30.49
CA GLU A 117 34.71 16.90 -29.67
C GLU A 117 33.18 16.98 -29.54
N ALA A 118 32.63 18.18 -29.34
CA ALA A 118 31.19 18.41 -29.32
C ALA A 118 30.53 18.12 -30.68
N GLU A 119 31.18 18.50 -31.79
CA GLU A 119 30.71 18.20 -33.14
C GLU A 119 30.69 16.69 -33.41
N LEU A 120 31.77 15.98 -33.09
CA LEU A 120 31.87 14.52 -33.22
C LEU A 120 30.79 13.83 -32.39
N PHE A 121 30.56 14.28 -31.14
CA PHE A 121 29.52 13.75 -30.28
C PHE A 121 28.11 14.02 -30.84
N ALA A 122 27.84 15.22 -31.35
CA ALA A 122 26.57 15.54 -31.99
C ALA A 122 26.35 14.69 -33.27
N GLY A 123 27.40 14.45 -34.04
CA GLY A 123 27.39 13.54 -35.18
C GLY A 123 27.04 12.10 -34.78
N LEU A 124 27.61 11.59 -33.69
CA LEU A 124 27.24 10.28 -33.11
C LEU A 124 25.77 10.24 -32.74
N LEU A 125 25.24 11.26 -32.06
CA LEU A 125 23.82 11.34 -31.72
C LEU A 125 22.94 11.37 -32.97
N GLY A 126 23.34 12.10 -34.01
CA GLY A 126 22.63 12.12 -35.30
C GLY A 126 22.57 10.75 -35.96
N MET A 127 23.66 9.98 -35.93
CA MET A 127 23.67 8.60 -36.42
C MET A 127 22.77 7.68 -35.60
N LEU A 128 22.80 7.82 -34.26
CA LEU A 128 21.97 7.01 -33.36
C LEU A 128 20.48 7.38 -33.43
N ALA A 129 20.15 8.62 -33.80
CA ALA A 129 18.77 9.10 -33.89
C ALA A 129 17.90 8.23 -34.81
N ALA A 130 18.47 7.76 -35.93
CA ALA A 130 17.77 6.86 -36.86
C ALA A 130 17.45 5.50 -36.24
N SER A 131 18.19 5.08 -35.22
CA SER A 131 18.03 3.78 -34.53
C SER A 131 17.19 3.87 -33.25
N VAL A 132 16.70 5.06 -32.87
CA VAL A 132 15.94 5.25 -31.62
C VAL A 132 14.73 4.33 -31.53
N ALA A 133 13.99 4.15 -32.63
CA ALA A 133 12.85 3.26 -32.66
C ALA A 133 13.24 1.80 -32.32
N ALA A 134 14.34 1.31 -32.89
CA ALA A 134 14.87 -0.03 -32.63
C ALA A 134 15.36 -0.18 -31.18
N PHE A 135 15.99 0.85 -30.60
CA PHE A 135 16.38 0.85 -29.19
C PHE A 135 15.16 0.80 -28.26
N GLN A 136 14.10 1.56 -28.55
CA GLN A 136 12.87 1.53 -27.77
C GLN A 136 12.17 0.16 -27.86
N GLU A 137 12.14 -0.44 -29.04
CA GLU A 137 11.60 -1.79 -29.22
C GLU A 137 12.39 -2.83 -28.43
N THR A 138 13.72 -2.77 -28.51
CA THR A 138 14.62 -3.65 -27.76
C THR A 138 14.44 -3.46 -26.25
N ALA A 139 14.38 -2.22 -25.76
CA ALA A 139 14.17 -1.92 -24.35
C ALA A 139 12.83 -2.45 -23.84
N ARG A 140 11.74 -2.36 -24.64
CA ARG A 140 10.45 -2.96 -24.30
C ARG A 140 10.54 -4.48 -24.26
N ALA A 141 11.19 -5.11 -25.23
CA ALA A 141 11.35 -6.56 -25.26
C ALA A 141 12.14 -7.08 -24.04
N VAL A 142 13.24 -6.41 -23.69
CA VAL A 142 14.02 -6.72 -22.48
C VAL A 142 13.19 -6.50 -21.22
N GLY A 143 12.40 -5.41 -21.15
CA GLY A 143 11.52 -5.15 -20.01
C GLY A 143 10.43 -6.21 -19.83
N VAL A 144 9.85 -6.74 -20.91
CA VAL A 144 8.90 -7.85 -20.86
C VAL A 144 9.58 -9.15 -20.40
N LEU A 145 10.79 -9.43 -20.89
CA LEU A 145 11.57 -10.59 -20.46
C LEU A 145 11.91 -10.51 -18.96
N ASP A 146 12.35 -9.35 -18.49
CA ASP A 146 12.68 -9.10 -17.07
C ASP A 146 11.44 -9.27 -16.17
N LEU A 147 10.29 -8.71 -16.58
CA LEU A 147 9.02 -8.90 -15.88
C LEU A 147 8.66 -10.39 -15.74
N HIS A 148 8.70 -11.15 -16.82
CA HIS A 148 8.36 -12.57 -16.78
C HIS A 148 9.36 -13.40 -15.97
N ALA A 149 10.66 -13.10 -16.08
CA ALA A 149 11.70 -13.75 -15.29
C ALA A 149 11.53 -13.48 -13.78
N ALA A 150 11.25 -12.22 -13.41
CA ALA A 150 11.01 -11.84 -12.03
C ALA A 150 9.76 -12.52 -11.45
N LEU A 151 8.65 -12.55 -12.19
CA LEU A 151 7.43 -13.25 -11.76
C LEU A 151 7.65 -14.76 -11.60
N ALA A 152 8.43 -15.38 -12.49
CA ALA A 152 8.76 -16.80 -12.41
C ALA A 152 9.67 -17.12 -11.21
N ASP A 153 10.68 -16.29 -10.95
CA ASP A 153 11.58 -16.45 -9.79
C ASP A 153 10.81 -16.33 -8.46
N VAL A 154 9.94 -15.33 -8.33
CA VAL A 154 9.06 -15.19 -7.15
C VAL A 154 8.13 -16.40 -7.00
N ALA A 155 7.54 -16.86 -8.10
CA ALA A 155 6.64 -18.01 -8.07
C ALA A 155 7.35 -19.30 -7.63
N LEU A 156 8.58 -19.53 -8.10
CA LEU A 156 9.38 -20.70 -7.73
C LEU A 156 9.81 -20.66 -6.26
N ARG A 157 10.32 -19.51 -5.80
CA ARG A 157 10.77 -19.35 -4.40
C ARG A 157 9.64 -19.56 -3.40
N ASN A 158 8.44 -19.09 -3.73
CA ASN A 158 7.32 -19.06 -2.79
C ASN A 158 6.27 -20.16 -3.05
N ALA A 159 6.58 -21.08 -3.96
CA ALA A 159 5.69 -22.17 -4.38
C ALA A 159 4.30 -21.66 -4.78
N TYR A 160 4.26 -20.64 -5.64
CA TYR A 160 3.00 -20.15 -6.21
C TYR A 160 2.54 -21.05 -7.36
N VAL A 161 1.24 -21.07 -7.60
CA VAL A 161 0.62 -21.90 -8.65
C VAL A 161 0.06 -21.04 -9.75
N ARG A 162 0.01 -21.59 -10.97
CA ARG A 162 -0.62 -20.93 -12.10
C ARG A 162 -2.14 -20.91 -11.87
N PRO A 163 -2.79 -19.74 -11.82
CA PRO A 163 -4.24 -19.68 -11.69
C PRO A 163 -4.94 -20.03 -13.01
N GLU A 164 -6.14 -20.57 -12.92
CA GLU A 164 -7.08 -20.69 -14.03
C GLU A 164 -7.91 -19.40 -14.11
N LEU A 165 -7.71 -18.60 -15.15
CA LEU A 165 -8.56 -17.44 -15.45
C LEU A 165 -9.61 -17.84 -16.47
N TYR A 166 -10.87 -17.48 -16.22
CA TYR A 166 -11.96 -17.79 -17.13
C TYR A 166 -13.06 -16.72 -17.07
N ASP A 167 -13.86 -16.64 -18.14
CA ASP A 167 -14.97 -15.71 -18.23
C ASP A 167 -16.20 -16.24 -17.46
N GLY A 168 -16.16 -16.11 -16.14
CA GLY A 168 -17.25 -16.48 -15.25
C GLY A 168 -17.24 -15.69 -13.95
N LEU A 169 -18.17 -16.04 -13.05
CA LEU A 169 -18.48 -15.26 -11.84
C LEU A 169 -18.08 -15.96 -10.53
N LYS A 170 -17.30 -17.04 -10.63
CA LYS A 170 -16.91 -17.85 -9.48
C LYS A 170 -15.41 -17.80 -9.23
N THR A 171 -15.05 -17.68 -7.96
CA THR A 171 -13.68 -17.64 -7.46
C THR A 171 -13.49 -18.80 -6.49
N VAL A 172 -12.53 -19.65 -6.79
CA VAL A 172 -12.11 -20.79 -5.96
C VAL A 172 -10.63 -20.63 -5.65
N ILE A 173 -10.29 -20.58 -4.37
CA ILE A 173 -8.91 -20.54 -3.90
C ILE A 173 -8.77 -21.65 -2.86
N ARG A 174 -7.79 -22.53 -3.02
CA ARG A 174 -7.42 -23.55 -2.04
C ARG A 174 -6.09 -23.21 -1.42
N ASP A 175 -6.02 -23.32 -0.10
CA ASP A 175 -4.86 -22.95 0.71
C ASP A 175 -4.25 -21.59 0.33
N GLY A 176 -5.10 -20.58 0.17
CA GLY A 176 -4.70 -19.22 -0.14
C GLY A 176 -3.87 -18.59 0.98
N ARG A 177 -2.77 -17.93 0.61
CA ARG A 177 -1.84 -17.23 1.51
C ARG A 177 -1.77 -15.75 1.13
N HIS A 178 -1.45 -14.90 2.11
CA HIS A 178 -1.29 -13.47 1.85
C HIS A 178 0.16 -13.21 1.38
N PRO A 179 0.38 -12.74 0.13
CA PRO A 179 1.72 -12.70 -0.49
C PRO A 179 2.74 -11.83 0.25
N VAL A 180 2.28 -10.78 0.93
CA VAL A 180 3.17 -9.89 1.73
C VAL A 180 3.33 -10.32 3.19
N VAL A 181 2.30 -10.92 3.79
CA VAL A 181 2.33 -11.26 5.22
C VAL A 181 3.03 -12.59 5.44
N GLU A 182 2.94 -13.53 4.48
CA GLU A 182 3.66 -14.80 4.57
C GLU A 182 5.18 -14.62 4.69
N GLU A 183 5.76 -13.71 3.90
CA GLU A 183 7.19 -13.35 3.94
C GLU A 183 7.65 -12.75 5.27
N LYS A 184 6.76 -12.01 5.94
CA LYS A 184 7.07 -11.29 7.20
C LYS A 184 6.75 -12.11 8.45
N THR A 185 6.05 -13.24 8.30
CA THR A 185 5.64 -14.04 9.45
C THR A 185 6.82 -14.88 9.92
N ALA A 186 7.24 -14.68 11.17
CA ALA A 186 8.20 -15.55 11.83
C ALA A 186 7.52 -16.91 12.11
N GLY A 187 7.53 -17.81 11.13
CA GLY A 187 6.90 -19.13 11.18
C GLY A 187 5.97 -19.39 9.99
N THR A 188 5.26 -20.52 10.02
CA THR A 188 4.39 -20.95 8.93
C THR A 188 3.11 -20.10 8.88
N PHE A 189 2.84 -19.47 7.73
CA PHE A 189 1.56 -18.81 7.47
C PHE A 189 0.45 -19.86 7.34
N ILE A 190 -0.72 -19.63 7.97
CA ILE A 190 -1.84 -20.57 7.95
C ILE A 190 -2.72 -20.30 6.72
N PRO A 191 -2.78 -21.22 5.75
CA PRO A 191 -3.51 -20.99 4.51
C PRO A 191 -5.02 -21.22 4.66
N ASN A 192 -5.81 -20.53 3.84
CA ASN A 192 -7.27 -20.54 3.94
C ASN A 192 -7.95 -20.72 2.57
N ASP A 193 -9.05 -21.46 2.56
CA ASP A 193 -9.85 -21.67 1.36
C ASP A 193 -10.82 -20.51 1.15
N THR A 194 -11.17 -20.26 -0.10
CA THR A 194 -12.21 -19.30 -0.49
C THR A 194 -13.05 -19.89 -1.60
N LEU A 195 -14.36 -19.88 -1.40
CA LEU A 195 -15.37 -20.13 -2.41
C LEU A 195 -16.28 -18.91 -2.46
N LEU A 196 -16.27 -18.21 -3.60
CA LEU A 196 -17.11 -17.05 -3.85
C LEU A 196 -17.79 -17.24 -5.20
N ASP A 197 -19.10 -17.07 -5.27
CA ASP A 197 -19.87 -17.28 -6.50
C ASP A 197 -21.07 -16.34 -6.52
N SER A 198 -21.20 -15.53 -7.57
CA SER A 198 -22.32 -14.58 -7.72
C SER A 198 -23.70 -15.24 -7.68
N GLU A 199 -23.81 -16.53 -8.04
CA GLU A 199 -25.08 -17.28 -8.00
C GLU A 199 -25.23 -18.18 -6.75
N GLY A 200 -24.11 -18.60 -6.17
CA GLY A 200 -24.04 -19.51 -5.02
C GLY A 200 -23.63 -18.78 -3.75
N ASP A 201 -22.40 -19.03 -3.29
CA ASP A 201 -21.82 -18.40 -2.11
C ASP A 201 -21.36 -16.97 -2.43
N GLN A 202 -22.31 -16.06 -2.62
CA GLN A 202 -22.06 -14.70 -3.08
C GLN A 202 -21.44 -13.83 -2.00
N ILE A 203 -22.04 -13.85 -0.80
CA ILE A 203 -21.62 -13.00 0.32
C ILE A 203 -21.16 -13.90 1.46
N LEU A 204 -19.88 -13.79 1.83
CA LEU A 204 -19.35 -14.44 3.01
C LEU A 204 -19.36 -13.46 4.18
N ILE A 205 -20.22 -13.71 5.17
CA ILE A 205 -20.19 -12.97 6.43
C ILE A 205 -19.09 -13.58 7.29
N ILE A 206 -18.08 -12.79 7.62
CA ILE A 206 -16.89 -13.24 8.34
C ILE A 206 -16.91 -12.66 9.75
N THR A 207 -17.02 -13.54 10.74
CA THR A 207 -17.04 -13.19 12.15
C THR A 207 -15.80 -13.71 12.88
N GLY A 208 -15.58 -13.22 14.10
CA GLY A 208 -14.46 -13.61 14.96
C GLY A 208 -13.72 -12.41 15.54
N ALA A 209 -12.79 -12.65 16.46
CA ALA A 209 -12.03 -11.60 17.13
C ALA A 209 -11.18 -10.76 16.13
N ASN A 210 -10.89 -9.50 16.46
CA ASN A 210 -10.13 -8.60 15.57
C ASN A 210 -8.73 -9.15 15.23
N MET A 211 -8.09 -9.85 16.16
CA MET A 211 -6.76 -10.46 15.97
C MET A 211 -6.80 -11.86 15.32
N ALA A 212 -7.98 -12.35 14.92
CA ALA A 212 -8.13 -13.71 14.39
C ALA A 212 -7.65 -13.87 12.93
N GLY A 213 -7.51 -12.77 12.20
CA GLY A 213 -7.02 -12.77 10.81
C GLY A 213 -8.05 -12.38 9.73
N LYS A 214 -9.21 -11.83 10.11
CA LYS A 214 -10.29 -11.43 9.18
C LYS A 214 -9.79 -10.54 8.04
N SER A 215 -9.20 -9.38 8.36
CA SER A 215 -8.71 -8.42 7.37
C SER A 215 -7.58 -9.01 6.51
N THR A 216 -6.69 -9.83 7.11
CA THR A 216 -5.62 -10.52 6.37
C THR A 216 -6.18 -11.48 5.33
N TYR A 217 -7.18 -12.28 5.69
CA TYR A 217 -7.82 -13.20 4.76
C TYR A 217 -8.51 -12.45 3.60
N MET A 218 -9.31 -11.42 3.90
CA MET A 218 -10.01 -10.70 2.84
C MET A 218 -9.05 -9.98 1.88
N ARG A 219 -7.98 -9.38 2.42
CA ARG A 219 -6.91 -8.78 1.60
C ARG A 219 -6.18 -9.83 0.77
N ALA A 220 -5.95 -11.03 1.30
CA ALA A 220 -5.32 -12.12 0.55
C ALA A 220 -6.15 -12.50 -0.69
N VAL A 221 -7.47 -12.67 -0.54
CA VAL A 221 -8.37 -12.97 -1.67
C VAL A 221 -8.32 -11.87 -2.75
N ALA A 222 -8.36 -10.60 -2.33
CA ALA A 222 -8.26 -9.47 -3.25
C ALA A 222 -6.90 -9.45 -3.98
N LEU A 223 -5.79 -9.63 -3.26
CA LEU A 223 -4.45 -9.66 -3.85
C LEU A 223 -4.26 -10.84 -4.80
N ILE A 224 -4.72 -12.04 -4.44
CA ILE A 224 -4.69 -13.22 -5.31
C ILE A 224 -5.44 -12.95 -6.62
N THR A 225 -6.61 -12.31 -6.54
CA THR A 225 -7.41 -11.94 -7.71
C THR A 225 -6.65 -10.97 -8.62
N VAL A 226 -6.05 -9.92 -8.05
CA VAL A 226 -5.26 -8.93 -8.80
C VAL A 226 -4.03 -9.58 -9.43
N MET A 227 -3.29 -10.38 -8.67
CA MET A 227 -2.10 -11.10 -9.16
C MET A 227 -2.45 -12.03 -10.32
N ALA A 228 -3.56 -12.77 -10.22
CA ALA A 228 -4.03 -13.65 -11.29
C ALA A 228 -4.29 -12.85 -12.57
N GLN A 229 -5.11 -11.79 -12.51
CA GLN A 229 -5.46 -10.96 -13.68
C GLN A 229 -4.29 -10.11 -14.22
N MET A 230 -3.26 -9.85 -13.40
CA MET A 230 -2.00 -9.25 -13.85
C MET A 230 -1.14 -10.22 -14.67
N GLY A 231 -1.42 -11.54 -14.62
CA GLY A 231 -0.66 -12.57 -15.31
C GLY A 231 0.41 -13.25 -14.46
N SER A 232 0.37 -13.08 -13.12
CA SER A 232 1.27 -13.74 -12.18
C SER A 232 0.73 -15.10 -11.73
N PHE A 233 1.64 -15.96 -11.29
CA PHE A 233 1.28 -17.09 -10.42
C PHE A 233 0.83 -16.56 -9.05
N VAL A 234 0.05 -17.34 -8.31
CA VAL A 234 -0.62 -16.89 -7.07
C VAL A 234 -0.28 -17.76 -5.86
N PRO A 235 -0.29 -17.18 -4.64
CA PRO A 235 0.00 -17.87 -3.38
C PRO A 235 -1.15 -18.78 -2.92
N ALA A 236 -1.30 -19.94 -3.57
CA ALA A 236 -2.34 -20.93 -3.28
C ALA A 236 -1.85 -22.35 -3.63
N SER A 237 -2.56 -23.39 -3.21
CA SER A 237 -2.38 -24.76 -3.74
C SER A 237 -3.17 -24.99 -5.03
N TYR A 238 -4.29 -24.29 -5.20
CA TYR A 238 -5.08 -24.24 -6.42
C TYR A 238 -5.87 -22.91 -6.47
N ALA A 239 -6.00 -22.32 -7.66
CA ALA A 239 -6.80 -21.11 -7.85
C ALA A 239 -7.50 -21.12 -9.21
N SER A 240 -8.82 -20.93 -9.20
CA SER A 240 -9.64 -20.66 -10.38
C SER A 240 -10.43 -19.38 -10.16
N ILE A 241 -10.12 -18.35 -10.93
CA ILE A 241 -10.58 -16.99 -10.73
C ILE A 241 -11.41 -16.55 -11.94
N GLY A 242 -12.72 -16.42 -11.75
CA GLY A 242 -13.60 -15.79 -12.73
C GLY A 242 -13.27 -14.29 -12.84
N LEU A 243 -13.24 -13.74 -14.05
CA LEU A 243 -12.84 -12.34 -14.29
C LEU A 243 -13.61 -11.34 -13.41
N VAL A 244 -12.86 -10.46 -12.76
CA VAL A 244 -13.33 -9.34 -11.95
C VAL A 244 -13.08 -8.05 -12.71
N ASP A 245 -14.10 -7.20 -12.81
CA ASP A 245 -14.00 -5.89 -13.44
C ASP A 245 -13.39 -4.84 -12.49
N ARG A 246 -13.76 -4.89 -11.21
CA ARG A 246 -13.34 -3.95 -10.17
C ARG A 246 -13.22 -4.64 -8.82
N VAL A 247 -12.18 -4.28 -8.08
CA VAL A 247 -12.01 -4.66 -6.66
C VAL A 247 -12.34 -3.43 -5.81
N PHE A 248 -13.41 -3.51 -5.04
CA PHE A 248 -13.82 -2.50 -4.10
C PHE A 248 -13.40 -2.87 -2.70
N THR A 249 -12.78 -1.94 -1.98
CA THR A 249 -12.34 -2.18 -0.61
C THR A 249 -12.78 -1.06 0.30
N ARG A 250 -13.48 -1.41 1.37
CA ARG A 250 -13.58 -0.60 2.59
C ARG A 250 -12.88 -1.35 3.69
N VAL A 251 -11.57 -1.12 3.82
CA VAL A 251 -10.77 -1.68 4.91
C VAL A 251 -10.15 -0.50 5.62
N GLY A 252 -10.47 -0.32 6.91
CA GLY A 252 -10.20 0.90 7.68
C GLY A 252 -8.89 1.58 7.30
N ALA A 253 -9.00 2.83 6.84
CA ALA A 253 -7.84 3.69 6.63
C ALA A 253 -7.23 4.02 7.99
N SER A 254 -5.90 3.96 8.09
CA SER A 254 -5.18 4.65 9.16
C SER A 254 -5.65 6.10 9.17
N ASP A 255 -6.20 6.54 10.30
CA ASP A 255 -6.87 7.82 10.47
C ASP A 255 -6.13 8.99 9.79
N ASP A 256 -6.64 9.44 8.64
CA ASP A 256 -6.17 10.68 8.04
C ASP A 256 -6.96 11.84 8.65
N LEU A 257 -6.56 12.19 9.88
CA LEU A 257 -7.14 13.30 10.67
C LEU A 257 -6.97 14.68 10.01
N SER A 258 -6.27 14.76 8.87
CA SER A 258 -5.86 16.01 8.21
C SER A 258 -6.99 16.71 7.42
N SER A 259 -8.11 16.04 7.15
CA SER A 259 -9.15 16.54 6.23
C SER A 259 -10.34 17.27 6.87
N GLY A 260 -10.44 17.34 8.20
CA GLY A 260 -11.53 18.02 8.91
C GLY A 260 -12.94 17.42 8.71
N ARG A 261 -13.05 16.22 8.10
CA ARG A 261 -14.31 15.49 7.90
C ARG A 261 -14.47 14.43 9.00
N SER A 262 -15.71 14.18 9.43
CA SER A 262 -16.03 13.06 10.34
C SER A 262 -15.60 11.73 9.69
N THR A 263 -14.92 10.88 10.44
CA THR A 263 -14.47 9.54 9.99
C THR A 263 -15.64 8.71 9.46
N PHE A 264 -16.82 8.85 10.06
CA PHE A 264 -18.04 8.21 9.60
C PHE A 264 -18.55 8.77 8.25
N MET A 265 -18.40 10.07 8.00
CA MET A 265 -18.78 10.65 6.70
C MET A 265 -17.89 10.14 5.57
N VAL A 266 -16.58 10.01 5.83
CA VAL A 266 -15.64 9.42 4.86
C VAL A 266 -16.01 7.96 4.59
N GLU A 267 -16.33 7.19 5.63
CA GLU A 267 -16.83 5.82 5.51
C GLU A 267 -18.09 5.74 4.64
N MET A 268 -19.06 6.64 4.84
CA MET A 268 -20.29 6.67 4.04
C MET A 268 -20.05 7.10 2.59
N GLN A 269 -19.09 8.00 2.33
CA GLN A 269 -18.70 8.37 0.96
C GLN A 269 -18.04 7.21 0.21
N GLU A 270 -17.14 6.49 0.88
CA GLU A 270 -16.52 5.28 0.33
C GLU A 270 -17.56 4.21 0.04
N LEU A 271 -18.47 3.95 0.98
CA LEU A 271 -19.58 3.02 0.80
C LEU A 271 -20.48 3.43 -0.37
N ALA A 272 -20.87 4.71 -0.46
CA ALA A 272 -21.66 5.22 -1.57
C ALA A 272 -20.95 5.02 -2.92
N ASN A 273 -19.64 5.26 -2.99
CA ASN A 273 -18.86 5.01 -4.20
C ASN A 273 -18.89 3.52 -4.60
N ILE A 274 -18.77 2.61 -3.63
CA ILE A 274 -18.87 1.16 -3.90
C ILE A 274 -20.25 0.84 -4.46
N LEU A 275 -21.32 1.20 -3.75
CA LEU A 275 -22.69 0.83 -4.12
C LEU A 275 -23.12 1.39 -5.47
N ASN A 276 -22.69 2.61 -5.82
CA ASN A 276 -23.06 3.23 -7.10
C ASN A 276 -22.29 2.67 -8.31
N ASN A 277 -21.20 1.93 -8.10
CA ASN A 277 -20.30 1.49 -9.17
C ASN A 277 -20.09 -0.03 -9.25
N VAL A 278 -20.72 -0.78 -8.34
CA VAL A 278 -20.59 -2.23 -8.25
C VAL A 278 -21.39 -2.92 -9.36
N THR A 279 -20.81 -3.98 -9.93
CA THR A 279 -21.47 -4.86 -10.90
C THR A 279 -21.51 -6.29 -10.38
N GLU A 280 -22.18 -7.21 -11.08
CA GLU A 280 -22.16 -8.64 -10.74
C GLU A 280 -20.75 -9.26 -10.85
N ARG A 281 -19.85 -8.65 -11.63
CA ARG A 281 -18.46 -9.13 -11.80
C ARG A 281 -17.53 -8.62 -10.71
N SER A 282 -17.93 -7.63 -9.95
CA SER A 282 -17.05 -6.97 -8.98
C SER A 282 -16.76 -7.87 -7.79
N LEU A 283 -15.57 -7.67 -7.20
CA LEU A 283 -15.18 -8.21 -5.90
C LEU A 283 -15.26 -7.09 -4.87
N VAL A 284 -16.03 -7.29 -3.81
CA VAL A 284 -16.23 -6.30 -2.76
C VAL A 284 -15.69 -6.84 -1.45
N VAL A 285 -14.86 -6.05 -0.77
CA VAL A 285 -14.30 -6.34 0.55
C VAL A 285 -14.74 -5.25 1.51
N LEU A 286 -15.59 -5.59 2.46
CA LEU A 286 -16.09 -4.67 3.49
C LEU A 286 -15.61 -5.15 4.85
N ASP A 287 -14.89 -4.29 5.56
CA ASP A 287 -14.39 -4.55 6.91
C ASP A 287 -15.03 -3.57 7.89
N GLU A 288 -15.88 -4.11 8.76
CA GLU A 288 -16.37 -3.42 9.96
C GLU A 288 -17.16 -2.12 9.71
N ILE A 289 -18.02 -2.13 8.69
CA ILE A 289 -18.93 -1.01 8.40
C ILE A 289 -19.86 -0.72 9.59
N GLY A 290 -20.11 0.57 9.83
CA GLY A 290 -21.08 1.05 10.81
C GLY A 290 -20.51 1.22 12.23
N ARG A 291 -19.19 1.13 12.40
CA ARG A 291 -18.53 1.30 13.72
C ARG A 291 -18.49 2.74 14.21
N GLY A 292 -18.49 3.73 13.31
CA GLY A 292 -18.38 5.15 13.66
C GLY A 292 -19.66 5.82 14.14
N THR A 293 -20.75 5.06 14.37
CA THR A 293 -22.08 5.59 14.72
C THR A 293 -22.76 4.76 15.83
N SER A 294 -24.00 5.09 16.17
CA SER A 294 -24.80 4.31 17.13
C SER A 294 -24.91 2.85 16.67
N THR A 295 -24.95 1.91 17.62
CA THR A 295 -24.98 0.47 17.30
C THR A 295 -26.21 0.09 16.46
N ILE A 296 -27.34 0.74 16.70
CA ILE A 296 -28.60 0.52 15.96
C ILE A 296 -28.47 1.05 14.53
N ASP A 297 -27.95 2.27 14.35
CA ASP A 297 -27.77 2.84 13.01
C ASP A 297 -26.72 2.06 12.23
N GLY A 298 -25.61 1.72 12.87
CA GLY A 298 -24.52 0.96 12.28
C GLY A 298 -24.97 -0.41 11.77
N TYR A 299 -25.71 -1.16 12.60
CA TYR A 299 -26.32 -2.43 12.20
C TYR A 299 -27.31 -2.24 11.06
N SER A 300 -28.20 -1.24 11.14
CA SER A 300 -29.23 -1.00 10.14
C SER A 300 -28.63 -0.68 8.77
N ILE A 301 -27.59 0.16 8.74
CA ILE A 301 -26.83 0.47 7.52
C ILE A 301 -26.14 -0.80 7.00
N ALA A 302 -25.41 -1.51 7.84
CA ALA A 302 -24.68 -2.72 7.43
C ALA A 302 -25.63 -3.79 6.84
N LYS A 303 -26.80 -3.99 7.44
CA LYS A 303 -27.84 -4.90 6.94
C LYS A 303 -28.38 -4.43 5.59
N ALA A 304 -28.75 -3.15 5.47
CA ALA A 304 -29.26 -2.59 4.22
C ALA A 304 -28.24 -2.68 3.08
N VAL A 305 -26.96 -2.46 3.37
CA VAL A 305 -25.85 -2.65 2.41
C VAL A 305 -25.76 -4.09 1.95
N LEU A 306 -25.82 -5.04 2.90
CA LEU A 306 -25.75 -6.47 2.58
C LEU A 306 -26.93 -6.90 1.71
N GLU A 307 -28.15 -6.46 2.04
CA GLU A 307 -29.36 -6.72 1.23
C GLU A 307 -29.25 -6.09 -0.17
N TYR A 308 -28.72 -4.87 -0.27
CA TYR A 308 -28.48 -4.20 -1.55
C TYR A 308 -27.47 -4.97 -2.42
N LEU A 309 -26.34 -5.38 -1.84
CA LEU A 309 -25.31 -6.16 -2.54
C LEU A 309 -25.79 -7.56 -2.93
N HIS A 310 -26.59 -8.21 -2.08
CA HIS A 310 -27.20 -9.49 -2.40
C HIS A 310 -28.07 -9.36 -3.65
N GLY A 311 -28.85 -8.28 -3.74
CA GLY A 311 -29.67 -7.96 -4.89
C GLY A 311 -30.88 -8.89 -5.05
N THR A 312 -31.85 -8.45 -5.84
CA THR A 312 -33.11 -9.17 -6.07
C THR A 312 -33.11 -10.00 -7.36
N ARG A 313 -32.10 -9.83 -8.22
CA ARG A 313 -32.04 -10.44 -9.57
C ARG A 313 -31.40 -11.82 -9.63
N GLY A 314 -31.20 -12.47 -8.49
CA GLY A 314 -30.57 -13.80 -8.42
C GLY A 314 -29.05 -13.82 -8.55
N ARG A 315 -28.41 -12.66 -8.80
CA ARG A 315 -26.96 -12.46 -8.93
C ARG A 315 -26.54 -11.16 -8.27
N GLY A 316 -25.29 -11.09 -7.85
CA GLY A 316 -24.65 -9.86 -7.41
C GLY A 316 -23.13 -9.99 -7.28
N PRO A 317 -22.44 -8.95 -6.81
CA PRO A 317 -21.00 -8.96 -6.61
C PRO A 317 -20.57 -10.02 -5.60
N ARG A 318 -19.42 -10.66 -5.88
CA ARG A 318 -18.71 -11.50 -4.92
C ARG A 318 -18.25 -10.63 -3.75
N THR A 319 -18.71 -10.93 -2.53
CA THR A 319 -18.54 -10.04 -1.39
C THR A 319 -17.97 -10.77 -0.18
N LEU A 320 -16.91 -10.22 0.39
CA LEU A 320 -16.40 -10.58 1.72
C LEU A 320 -16.81 -9.50 2.70
N PHE A 321 -17.60 -9.87 3.70
CA PHE A 321 -18.18 -8.94 4.66
C PHE A 321 -17.73 -9.30 6.08
N ALA A 322 -16.67 -8.67 6.56
CA ALA A 322 -16.28 -8.82 7.96
C ALA A 322 -17.09 -7.88 8.86
N THR A 323 -17.68 -8.44 9.91
CA THR A 323 -18.53 -7.69 10.83
C THR A 323 -18.29 -8.05 12.28
N HIS A 324 -18.72 -7.14 13.16
CA HIS A 324 -18.83 -7.34 14.60
C HIS A 324 -20.30 -7.41 15.05
N PHE A 325 -21.24 -7.15 14.14
CA PHE A 325 -22.66 -7.29 14.41
C PHE A 325 -23.08 -8.76 14.28
N HIS A 326 -23.19 -9.44 15.41
CA HIS A 326 -23.64 -10.83 15.46
C HIS A 326 -25.05 -11.01 14.88
N GLN A 327 -25.89 -9.98 14.92
CA GLN A 327 -27.25 -10.00 14.35
C GLN A 327 -27.27 -10.20 12.82
N LEU A 328 -26.14 -9.96 12.13
CA LEU A 328 -26.05 -10.25 10.70
C LEU A 328 -25.91 -11.75 10.39
N ILE A 329 -25.57 -12.58 11.38
CA ILE A 329 -25.47 -14.03 11.22
C ILE A 329 -26.81 -14.62 10.74
N ASP A 330 -27.93 -14.16 11.30
CA ASP A 330 -29.26 -14.69 11.00
C ASP A 330 -29.71 -14.41 9.55
N VAL A 331 -29.01 -13.52 8.85
CA VAL A 331 -29.27 -13.17 7.45
C VAL A 331 -29.02 -14.35 6.50
N GLU A 332 -28.16 -15.30 6.86
CA GLU A 332 -28.00 -16.54 6.08
C GLU A 332 -29.33 -17.32 5.97
N GLY A 333 -30.20 -17.24 6.98
CA GLY A 333 -31.52 -17.89 6.97
C GLY A 333 -32.52 -17.24 6.00
N SER A 334 -32.37 -15.94 5.73
CA SER A 334 -33.29 -15.18 4.85
C SER A 334 -32.76 -14.99 3.44
N LEU A 335 -31.44 -14.92 3.25
CA LEU A 335 -30.78 -14.67 1.97
C LEU A 335 -29.96 -15.89 1.53
N LYS A 336 -30.48 -16.62 0.52
CA LYS A 336 -29.94 -17.93 0.09
C LYS A 336 -28.47 -17.93 -0.35
N ARG A 337 -27.95 -16.80 -0.83
CA ARG A 337 -26.57 -16.64 -1.33
C ARG A 337 -25.58 -16.06 -0.30
N VAL A 338 -26.02 -15.97 0.96
CA VAL A 338 -25.20 -15.52 2.08
C VAL A 338 -24.73 -16.74 2.86
N LYS A 339 -23.46 -16.77 3.25
CA LYS A 339 -22.88 -17.83 4.07
C LYS A 339 -22.10 -17.28 5.24
N ASN A 340 -22.31 -17.85 6.42
CA ASN A 340 -21.52 -17.48 7.59
C ASN A 340 -20.21 -18.28 7.65
N TYR A 341 -19.15 -17.56 7.98
CA TYR A 341 -17.84 -18.09 8.28
C TYR A 341 -17.29 -17.41 9.53
N HIS A 342 -16.45 -18.13 10.25
CA HIS A 342 -15.71 -17.58 11.38
C HIS A 342 -14.29 -18.12 11.46
N PHE A 343 -13.43 -17.40 12.16
CA PHE A 343 -12.10 -17.89 12.46
C PHE A 343 -12.12 -18.82 13.66
N ALA A 344 -11.55 -20.00 13.49
CA ALA A 344 -11.49 -21.03 14.52
C ALA A 344 -10.61 -20.58 15.69
N VAL A 345 -11.10 -20.86 16.89
CA VAL A 345 -10.46 -20.53 18.16
C VAL A 345 -10.36 -21.81 18.98
N LYS A 346 -9.19 -22.05 19.58
CA LYS A 346 -8.96 -23.17 20.50
C LYS A 346 -8.83 -22.63 21.92
N GLU A 347 -9.81 -22.96 22.76
CA GLU A 347 -9.77 -22.70 24.20
C GLU A 347 -8.92 -23.78 24.89
N THR A 348 -7.89 -23.36 25.64
CA THR A 348 -7.01 -24.26 26.40
C THR A 348 -7.03 -23.81 27.86
N GLY A 349 -8.03 -24.26 28.62
CA GLY A 349 -8.22 -23.86 30.02
C GLY A 349 -8.48 -22.36 30.15
N SER A 350 -7.48 -21.60 30.62
CA SER A 350 -7.54 -20.14 30.80
C SER A 350 -7.17 -19.33 29.55
N ASP A 351 -6.55 -19.97 28.56
CA ASP A 351 -5.94 -19.31 27.40
C ASP A 351 -6.71 -19.58 26.11
N VAL A 352 -6.65 -18.61 25.20
CA VAL A 352 -7.33 -18.65 23.91
C VAL A 352 -6.29 -18.57 22.81
N VAL A 353 -6.22 -19.59 21.97
CA VAL A 353 -5.30 -19.64 20.82
C VAL A 353 -6.09 -19.43 19.54
N PHE A 354 -5.76 -18.36 18.81
CA PHE A 354 -6.33 -18.09 17.49
C PHE A 354 -5.67 -18.98 16.44
N LEU A 355 -6.43 -19.91 15.86
CA LEU A 355 -5.91 -20.86 14.88
C LEU A 355 -5.71 -20.25 13.49
N ARG A 356 -6.22 -19.02 13.26
CA ARG A 356 -6.15 -18.29 11.97
C ARG A 356 -6.70 -19.08 10.76
N LYS A 357 -7.49 -20.13 11.02
CA LYS A 357 -8.19 -20.94 10.03
C LYS A 357 -9.65 -20.50 9.96
N ILE A 358 -10.13 -20.16 8.78
CA ILE A 358 -11.54 -19.86 8.53
C ILE A 358 -12.30 -21.17 8.35
N ILE A 359 -13.45 -21.29 9.01
CA ILE A 359 -14.34 -22.45 8.95
C ILE A 359 -15.80 -22.01 8.76
N PRO A 360 -16.65 -22.82 8.10
CA PRO A 360 -18.05 -22.49 7.90
C PRO A 360 -18.82 -22.48 9.22
N GLY A 361 -19.92 -21.71 9.22
CA GLY A 361 -20.79 -21.51 10.36
C GLY A 361 -20.50 -20.20 11.10
N ALA A 362 -21.39 -19.87 12.02
CA ALA A 362 -21.30 -18.67 12.82
C ALA A 362 -20.72 -18.95 14.22
N THR A 363 -20.20 -17.90 14.86
CA THR A 363 -19.83 -17.94 16.28
C THR A 363 -20.46 -16.77 17.03
N ASP A 364 -21.08 -17.09 18.16
CA ASP A 364 -21.71 -16.17 19.10
C ASP A 364 -20.76 -15.73 20.24
N LYS A 365 -19.63 -16.43 20.40
CA LYS A 365 -18.64 -16.14 21.45
C LYS A 365 -17.78 -14.92 21.09
N SER A 366 -17.85 -13.90 21.94
CA SER A 366 -16.92 -12.77 21.91
C SER A 366 -15.73 -13.02 22.85
N TYR A 367 -14.52 -13.00 22.29
CA TYR A 367 -13.28 -13.23 23.04
C TYR A 367 -12.63 -11.92 23.54
N GLY A 368 -13.36 -10.81 23.59
CA GLY A 368 -12.81 -9.50 23.92
C GLY A 368 -12.11 -9.44 25.29
N ILE A 369 -12.71 -10.05 26.32
CA ILE A 369 -12.12 -10.09 27.67
C ILE A 369 -10.87 -10.99 27.71
N HIS A 370 -10.85 -12.08 26.94
CA HIS A 370 -9.67 -12.94 26.80
C HIS A 370 -8.52 -12.23 26.08
N VAL A 371 -8.82 -11.44 25.04
CA VAL A 371 -7.82 -10.61 24.36
C VAL A 371 -7.25 -9.55 25.32
N ALA A 372 -8.09 -8.95 26.18
CA ALA A 372 -7.62 -8.03 27.22
C ALA A 372 -6.66 -8.72 28.20
N ARG A 373 -6.95 -9.97 28.60
CA ARG A 373 -6.04 -10.78 29.46
C ARG A 373 -4.70 -11.02 28.76
N LEU A 374 -4.70 -11.41 27.48
CA LEU A 374 -3.49 -11.60 26.69
C LEU A 374 -2.68 -10.31 26.51
N ALA A 375 -3.35 -9.16 26.43
CA ALA A 375 -2.72 -7.84 26.38
C ALA A 375 -2.12 -7.38 27.72
N GLY A 376 -2.25 -8.19 28.79
CA GLY A 376 -1.71 -7.87 30.11
C GLY A 376 -2.62 -6.97 30.96
N VAL A 377 -3.90 -6.84 30.62
CA VAL A 377 -4.87 -6.10 31.46
C VAL A 377 -4.96 -6.78 32.83
N PRO A 378 -4.89 -6.03 33.95
CA PRO A 378 -4.84 -6.62 35.29
C PRO A 378 -6.00 -7.58 35.59
N ALA A 379 -5.69 -8.69 36.25
CA ALA A 379 -6.65 -9.77 36.55
C ALA A 379 -7.94 -9.24 37.21
N LYS A 380 -7.82 -8.31 38.16
CA LYS A 380 -8.97 -7.68 38.84
C LYS A 380 -9.95 -7.00 37.86
N VAL A 381 -9.45 -6.38 36.80
CA VAL A 381 -10.29 -5.72 35.77
C VAL A 381 -10.96 -6.77 34.90
N THR A 382 -10.21 -7.77 34.41
CA THR A 382 -10.78 -8.84 33.57
C THR A 382 -11.84 -9.66 34.31
N GLN A 383 -11.62 -9.98 35.60
CA GLN A 383 -12.60 -10.68 36.44
C GLN A 383 -13.85 -9.83 36.69
N ARG A 384 -13.71 -8.51 36.87
CA ARG A 384 -14.88 -7.62 36.98
C ARG A 384 -15.64 -7.54 35.66
N ALA A 385 -14.95 -7.47 34.53
CA ALA A 385 -15.56 -7.47 33.21
C ALA A 385 -16.35 -8.77 32.96
N GLU A 386 -15.82 -9.93 33.35
CA GLU A 386 -16.53 -11.22 33.27
C GLU A 386 -17.81 -11.20 34.12
N LYS A 387 -17.73 -10.70 35.36
CA LYS A 387 -18.93 -10.55 36.21
C LYS A 387 -19.98 -9.62 35.59
N ILE A 388 -19.58 -8.48 35.04
CA ILE A 388 -20.49 -7.54 34.37
C ILE A 388 -21.13 -8.20 33.14
N LEU A 389 -20.35 -8.95 32.36
CA LEU A 389 -20.87 -9.68 31.20
C LEU A 389 -21.94 -10.71 31.62
N GLN A 390 -21.69 -11.45 32.70
CA GLN A 390 -22.65 -12.40 33.26
C GLN A 390 -23.90 -11.69 33.81
N GLU A 391 -23.74 -10.63 34.61
CA GLU A 391 -24.84 -9.80 35.13
C GLU A 391 -25.72 -9.27 33.99
N THR A 392 -25.11 -8.88 32.86
CA THR A 392 -25.83 -8.36 31.68
C THR A 392 -26.54 -9.48 30.92
N ALA A 393 -25.92 -10.65 30.75
CA ALA A 393 -26.55 -11.80 30.11
C ALA A 393 -27.77 -12.32 30.91
N ASP A 394 -27.65 -12.37 32.23
CA ASP A 394 -28.71 -12.82 33.14
C ASP A 394 -29.88 -11.82 33.19
N ALA A 395 -29.58 -10.51 33.13
CA ALA A 395 -30.59 -9.44 33.08
C ALA A 395 -31.43 -9.46 31.79
N VAL A 396 -30.85 -9.93 30.69
CA VAL A 396 -31.53 -10.09 29.39
C VAL A 396 -32.40 -11.36 29.35
N SER A 397 -32.15 -12.32 30.24
CA SER A 397 -32.83 -13.64 30.27
C SER A 397 -34.00 -13.72 31.26
N SER A 398 -34.30 -12.66 32.02
CA SER A 398 -35.32 -12.65 33.07
C SER A 398 -36.69 -12.13 32.55
N PRO A 399 -37.83 -12.83 32.76
CA PRO A 399 -39.13 -12.44 32.20
C PRO A 399 -39.85 -11.29 32.92
N ASP A 400 -39.40 -10.92 34.12
CA ASP A 400 -40.10 -9.92 34.95
C ASP A 400 -39.55 -8.51 34.70
N GLY A 401 -40.26 -7.77 33.86
CA GLY A 401 -40.00 -6.37 33.56
C GLY A 401 -40.17 -5.48 34.79
N LYS A 402 -39.04 -5.04 35.37
CA LYS A 402 -38.89 -3.79 36.15
C LYS A 402 -37.38 -3.49 36.32
N GLY A 403 -36.73 -3.07 35.24
CA GLY A 403 -35.31 -2.70 35.21
C GLY A 403 -35.05 -1.45 34.37
N ARG A 404 -34.27 -0.52 34.92
CA ARG A 404 -33.98 0.84 34.40
C ARG A 404 -33.49 0.87 32.94
N ARG A 405 -33.86 1.96 32.23
CA ARG A 405 -33.40 2.40 30.90
C ARG A 405 -31.87 2.46 30.78
N TYR A 406 -31.23 1.34 30.48
CA TYR A 406 -29.92 1.27 29.83
C TYR A 406 -30.00 0.32 28.63
N THR A 407 -30.89 0.64 27.69
CA THR A 407 -31.15 -0.15 26.48
C THR A 407 -30.09 0.08 25.39
N GLN A 408 -28.80 0.11 25.75
CA GLN A 408 -27.71 0.32 24.78
C GLN A 408 -26.56 -0.70 24.84
N MET A 409 -26.71 -1.78 25.60
CA MET A 409 -25.74 -2.87 25.58
C MET A 409 -26.47 -4.20 25.66
N LEU A 410 -26.29 -5.03 24.63
CA LEU A 410 -26.80 -6.40 24.49
C LEU A 410 -28.33 -6.53 24.43
N LEU A 411 -28.87 -6.56 23.20
CA LEU A 411 -30.14 -7.24 22.95
C LEU A 411 -29.83 -8.59 22.30
N ILE A 412 -29.60 -9.57 23.16
CA ILE A 412 -29.93 -10.97 22.85
C ILE A 412 -31.43 -11.06 23.10
N SER A 413 -32.24 -11.26 22.07
CA SER A 413 -33.61 -11.73 22.31
C SER A 413 -34.15 -12.33 21.02
N ASP A 414 -34.20 -13.65 21.01
CA ASP A 414 -35.26 -14.39 20.33
C ASP A 414 -36.60 -13.83 20.80
N SER A 415 -37.30 -13.11 19.93
CA SER A 415 -38.74 -12.94 20.06
C SER A 415 -39.30 -12.68 18.66
N PRO A 416 -40.14 -13.59 18.12
CA PRO A 416 -40.94 -13.25 16.96
C PRO A 416 -41.84 -12.09 17.36
N VAL A 417 -41.98 -11.11 16.48
CA VAL A 417 -42.83 -9.91 16.61
C VAL A 417 -44.11 -10.23 17.38
N THR A 418 -44.17 -9.85 18.66
CA THR A 418 -45.37 -10.02 19.49
C THR A 418 -46.47 -9.15 18.90
N ARG A 419 -47.42 -9.78 18.21
CA ARG A 419 -48.75 -9.19 18.08
C ARG A 419 -49.28 -8.98 19.51
N PRO A 420 -49.85 -7.82 19.85
CA PRO A 420 -50.43 -7.64 21.18
C PRO A 420 -51.50 -8.71 21.40
N SER A 421 -51.38 -9.47 22.50
CA SER A 421 -52.37 -10.51 22.85
C SER A 421 -53.76 -9.86 22.94
N PRO A 422 -54.79 -10.40 22.26
CA PRO A 422 -56.15 -9.86 22.29
C PRO A 422 -56.71 -9.71 23.72
N VAL A 423 -56.21 -10.53 24.65
CA VAL A 423 -56.54 -10.48 26.08
C VAL A 423 -56.10 -9.16 26.71
N VAL A 424 -54.91 -8.66 26.35
CA VAL A 424 -54.35 -7.41 26.88
C VAL A 424 -55.12 -6.19 26.35
N GLU A 425 -55.62 -6.27 25.12
CA GLU A 425 -56.48 -5.21 24.57
C GLU A 425 -57.85 -5.17 25.24
N GLU A 426 -58.47 -6.32 25.50
CA GLU A 426 -59.76 -6.36 26.21
C GLU A 426 -59.63 -5.95 27.68
N LEU A 427 -58.54 -6.30 28.35
CA LEU A 427 -58.27 -5.84 29.72
C LEU A 427 -58.19 -4.30 29.82
N LYS A 428 -57.63 -3.63 28.82
CA LYS A 428 -57.53 -2.16 28.80
C LYS A 428 -58.88 -1.46 28.63
N LYS A 429 -59.89 -2.16 28.11
CA LYS A 429 -61.24 -1.62 27.89
C LYS A 429 -62.18 -1.83 29.08
N ILE A 430 -61.74 -2.58 30.10
CA ILE A 430 -62.53 -2.86 31.29
C ILE A 430 -62.31 -1.74 32.31
N ASP A 431 -63.40 -1.13 32.76
CA ASP A 431 -63.41 -0.23 33.92
C ASP A 431 -63.89 -1.00 35.17
N PRO A 432 -63.00 -1.35 36.11
CA PRO A 432 -63.33 -2.17 37.27
C PRO A 432 -64.37 -1.54 38.20
N ASP A 433 -64.43 -0.21 38.26
CA ASP A 433 -65.27 0.51 39.22
C ASP A 433 -66.75 0.52 38.82
N THR A 434 -67.05 0.10 37.59
CA THR A 434 -68.41 0.06 37.03
C THR A 434 -69.01 -1.35 36.98
N LEU A 435 -68.26 -2.37 37.37
CA LEU A 435 -68.68 -3.76 37.26
C LEU A 435 -69.31 -4.30 38.53
N THR A 436 -70.42 -5.02 38.38
CA THR A 436 -70.97 -5.83 39.47
C THR A 436 -70.13 -7.10 39.65
N PRO A 437 -70.08 -7.71 40.86
CA PRO A 437 -69.27 -8.90 41.12
C PRO A 437 -69.53 -10.07 40.17
N LEU A 438 -70.79 -10.24 39.73
CA LEU A 438 -71.16 -11.31 38.79
C LEU A 438 -70.59 -11.03 37.38
N THR A 439 -70.74 -9.81 36.89
CA THR A 439 -70.23 -9.38 35.58
C THR A 439 -68.70 -9.39 35.52
N ALA A 440 -68.04 -9.06 36.63
CA ALA A 440 -66.59 -9.16 36.75
C ALA A 440 -66.11 -10.62 36.62
N LEU A 441 -66.83 -11.56 37.25
CA LEU A 441 -66.52 -12.99 37.13
C LEU A 441 -66.74 -13.50 35.70
N GLU A 442 -67.83 -13.09 35.04
CA GLU A 442 -68.10 -13.42 33.64
C GLU A 442 -66.99 -12.91 32.71
N LYS A 443 -66.55 -11.66 32.88
CA LYS A 443 -65.43 -11.09 32.10
C LYS A 443 -64.13 -11.86 32.29
N ILE A 444 -63.86 -12.40 33.49
CA ILE A 444 -62.68 -13.24 33.73
C ILE A 444 -62.78 -14.57 32.96
N TYR A 445 -63.95 -15.18 32.89
CA TYR A 445 -64.16 -16.38 32.08
C TYR A 445 -63.97 -16.11 30.58
N ASP A 446 -64.44 -14.97 30.07
CA ASP A 446 -64.23 -14.56 28.69
C ASP A 446 -62.74 -14.32 28.37
N LEU A 447 -62.01 -13.61 29.23
CA LEU A 447 -60.57 -13.41 29.06
C LEU A 447 -59.81 -14.75 29.08
N LYS A 448 -60.22 -15.70 29.94
CA LYS A 448 -59.65 -17.05 29.98
C LYS A 448 -59.93 -17.84 28.70
N ARG A 449 -61.09 -17.65 28.07
CA ARG A 449 -61.44 -18.26 26.78
C ARG A 449 -60.56 -17.70 25.65
N ILE A 450 -60.40 -16.38 25.59
CA ILE A 450 -59.54 -15.71 24.60
C ILE A 450 -58.07 -16.15 24.76
N ALA A 451 -57.59 -16.28 26.00
CA ALA A 451 -56.23 -16.77 26.29
C ALA A 451 -56.02 -18.25 25.90
N GLY A 452 -57.07 -19.07 25.93
CA GLY A 452 -57.03 -20.48 25.55
C GLY A 452 -56.98 -20.72 24.04
N GLU A 453 -57.43 -19.76 23.23
CA GLU A 453 -57.36 -19.82 21.76
C GLU A 453 -55.98 -19.45 21.20
N GLU A 454 -55.13 -18.73 21.94
CA GLU A 454 -53.72 -18.46 21.59
C GLU A 454 -52.79 -19.69 21.77
N GLY A 455 -53.28 -20.76 22.40
CA GLY A 455 -52.49 -21.97 22.73
C GLY A 455 -52.61 -23.15 21.75
N ARG A 456 -53.13 -22.94 20.53
CA ARG A 456 -53.24 -23.98 19.47
C ARG A 456 -52.47 -23.63 18.22
#